data_AF-A0A4R4UU23-F1
#
_entry.id   AF-A0A4R4UU23-F1
#
_cell.length_a   1.000
_cell.length_b   1.000
_cell.length_c   1.000
_cell.angle_alpha   90.00
_cell.angle_beta   90.00
_cell.angle_gamma   90.00
#
_symmetry.space_group_name_H-M   'P 1'
#
loop_
_entity.id
_entity.type
_entity.pdbx_description
1 polymer ?
#
loop_
_entity_poly.entity_id
_entity_poly.type
_entity_poly.pdbx_seq_one_letter_code
_entity_poly.pdbx_strand_id
1 'polypeptide(L)'
;MADREAEPTNGAGLLARSAPNDQDDSELAAQLSALDQVRVYLNSLVEVLDEHPESSLDLDEAKWRLAELVDELATERPSAPRVQSFWIRLAPVLGEVRPDIPLPALTHLIRTAVGAA
;
A
#
# COMPACT_ATOMS: atom_id res chain seq x y z
N MET A 1 71.25 -2.28 -17.60
CA MET A 1 70.47 -3.03 -16.59
C MET A 1 69.71 -1.99 -15.80
N ALA A 2 68.43 -1.85 -16.08
CA ALA A 2 67.55 -0.87 -15.47
C ALA A 2 66.21 -1.55 -15.23
N ASP A 3 65.97 -1.95 -13.98
CA ASP A 3 64.67 -2.45 -13.53
C ASP A 3 64.39 -1.79 -12.18
N ARG A 4 63.47 -0.83 -12.20
CA ARG A 4 62.99 -0.09 -11.03
C ARG A 4 61.48 0.00 -11.16
N GLU A 5 60.79 -1.03 -10.68
CA GLU A 5 59.33 -1.06 -10.52
C GLU A 5 59.08 -1.63 -9.10
N ALA A 6 58.78 -0.78 -8.13
CA ALA A 6 57.43 -0.40 -7.70
C ALA A 6 56.78 -1.46 -6.76
N GLU A 7 56.99 -1.28 -5.45
CA GLU A 7 55.98 -1.56 -4.42
C GLU A 7 55.36 -0.20 -4.02
N PRO A 8 54.09 -0.10 -3.60
CA PRO A 8 53.42 -1.08 -2.74
C PRO A 8 52.02 -1.53 -3.21
N THR A 9 51.68 -2.75 -2.80
CA THR A 9 50.31 -3.27 -2.79
C THR A 9 49.42 -2.40 -1.88
N ASN A 10 48.82 -1.36 -2.46
CA ASN A 10 47.71 -0.64 -1.84
C ASN A 10 46.41 -1.41 -2.15
N GLY A 11 46.24 -2.56 -1.49
CA GLY A 11 44.95 -3.22 -1.33
C GLY A 11 44.05 -2.45 -0.36
N ALA A 12 43.81 -1.17 -0.66
CA ALA A 12 42.87 -0.34 0.07
C ALA A 12 41.46 -0.66 -0.42
N GLY A 13 40.73 -1.39 0.43
CA GLY A 13 39.27 -1.33 0.56
C GLY A 13 38.45 -1.18 -0.72
N LEU A 14 38.10 -2.30 -1.36
CA LEU A 14 36.97 -2.36 -2.27
C LEU A 14 35.82 -3.10 -1.57
N LEU A 15 35.09 -2.31 -0.77
CA LEU A 15 33.64 -2.38 -0.56
C LEU A 15 33.14 -3.70 0.06
N ALA A 16 33.26 -3.88 1.37
CA ALA A 16 32.29 -3.35 2.33
C ALA A 16 30.84 -3.74 2.00
N ARG A 17 30.35 -4.70 2.79
CA ARG A 17 28.96 -4.88 3.25
C ARG A 17 27.96 -5.33 2.20
N SER A 18 27.76 -6.65 2.18
CA SER A 18 26.41 -7.21 2.16
C SER A 18 25.58 -6.51 3.24
N ALA A 19 24.78 -5.52 2.88
CA ALA A 19 23.67 -5.07 3.70
C ALA A 19 22.37 -5.36 2.93
N PRO A 20 21.75 -6.54 3.10
CA PRO A 20 20.45 -6.80 2.50
C PRO A 20 19.42 -7.20 3.56
N ASN A 21 19.36 -6.53 4.72
CA ASN A 21 18.35 -6.87 5.74
C ASN A 21 17.58 -5.64 6.24
N ASP A 22 18.23 -4.51 6.47
CA ASP A 22 17.55 -3.30 6.99
C ASP A 22 16.52 -2.72 6.00
N GLN A 23 16.71 -2.94 4.70
CA GLN A 23 15.83 -2.41 3.66
C GLN A 23 14.51 -3.22 3.55
N ASP A 24 14.61 -4.55 3.57
CA ASP A 24 13.45 -5.45 3.56
C ASP A 24 12.61 -5.31 4.85
N ASP A 25 13.28 -5.14 6.00
CA ASP A 25 12.61 -4.92 7.29
C ASP A 25 11.84 -3.57 7.30
N SER A 26 12.39 -2.53 6.66
CA SER A 26 11.74 -1.23 6.54
C SER A 26 10.54 -1.25 5.58
N GLU A 27 10.64 -1.97 4.46
CA GLU A 27 9.55 -2.10 3.48
C GLU A 27 8.38 -2.90 4.08
N LEU A 28 8.67 -3.99 4.80
CA LEU A 28 7.65 -4.77 5.50
C LEU A 28 6.98 -3.95 6.61
N ALA A 29 7.74 -3.18 7.39
CA ALA A 29 7.18 -2.30 8.42
C ALA A 29 6.25 -1.24 7.81
N ALA A 30 6.63 -0.64 6.68
CA ALA A 30 5.79 0.31 5.95
C ALA A 30 4.52 -0.36 5.40
N GLN A 31 4.63 -1.58 4.87
CA GLN A 31 3.48 -2.36 4.40
C GLN A 31 2.48 -2.65 5.54
N LEU A 32 2.96 -3.14 6.68
CA LEU A 32 2.12 -3.44 7.84
C LEU A 32 1.44 -2.18 8.40
N SER A 33 2.18 -1.08 8.49
CA SER A 33 1.63 0.21 8.89
C SER A 33 0.56 0.70 7.90
N ALA A 34 0.79 0.57 6.60
CA ALA A 34 -0.19 0.96 5.58
C ALA A 34 -1.44 0.06 5.63
N LEU A 35 -1.27 -1.23 5.90
CA LEU A 35 -2.37 -2.17 6.05
C LEU A 35 -3.26 -1.83 7.25
N ASP A 36 -2.67 -1.47 8.38
CA ASP A 36 -3.43 -1.03 9.55
C ASP A 36 -4.19 0.28 9.28
N GLN A 37 -3.51 1.27 8.71
CA GLN A 37 -4.12 2.56 8.35
C GLN A 37 -5.29 2.40 7.38
N VAL A 38 -5.15 1.57 6.35
CA VAL A 38 -6.22 1.37 5.36
C VAL A 38 -7.40 0.60 5.94
N ARG A 39 -7.16 -0.37 6.84
CA ARG A 39 -8.22 -1.07 7.56
C ARG A 39 -9.03 -0.11 8.43
N VAL A 40 -8.36 0.73 9.23
CA VAL A 40 -9.02 1.73 10.07
C VAL A 40 -9.83 2.70 9.23
N TYR A 41 -9.21 3.26 8.18
CA TYR A 41 -9.87 4.23 7.32
C TYR A 41 -11.12 3.64 6.63
N LEU A 42 -11.00 2.47 6.00
CA LEU A 42 -12.11 1.89 5.26
C LEU A 42 -13.24 1.42 6.17
N ASN A 43 -12.96 0.96 7.40
CA ASN A 43 -14.01 0.69 8.38
C ASN A 43 -14.74 1.97 8.80
N SER A 44 -14.03 3.07 9.05
CA SER A 44 -14.68 4.36 9.33
C SER A 44 -15.53 4.86 8.16
N LEU A 45 -15.11 4.55 6.93
CA LEU A 45 -15.88 4.91 5.73
C LEU A 45 -17.20 4.15 5.64
N VAL A 46 -17.28 2.92 6.15
CA VAL A 46 -18.56 2.17 6.22
C VAL A 46 -19.57 2.95 7.05
N GLU A 47 -19.19 3.39 8.25
CA GLU A 47 -20.06 4.18 9.13
C GLU A 47 -20.51 5.48 8.44
N VAL A 48 -19.57 6.16 7.77
CA VAL A 48 -19.83 7.40 7.04
C VAL A 48 -20.81 7.21 5.88
N LEU A 49 -20.74 6.09 5.16
CA LEU A 49 -21.72 5.78 4.11
C LEU A 49 -23.07 5.35 4.71
N ASP A 50 -23.08 4.72 5.87
CA ASP A 50 -24.31 4.34 6.56
C ASP A 50 -25.12 5.52 7.09
N GLU A 51 -24.45 6.59 7.50
CA GLU A 51 -25.07 7.84 7.93
C GLU A 51 -25.46 8.77 6.77
N HIS A 52 -25.25 8.35 5.52
CA HIS A 52 -25.54 9.19 4.36
C HIS A 52 -27.05 9.54 4.30
N PRO A 53 -27.43 10.83 4.20
CA PRO A 53 -28.82 11.26 4.36
C PRO A 53 -29.73 10.85 3.19
N GLU A 54 -29.14 10.64 2.01
CA GLU A 54 -29.86 10.29 0.79
C GLU A 54 -29.56 8.85 0.38
N SER A 55 -30.60 8.05 0.15
CA SER A 55 -30.48 6.73 -0.46
C SER A 55 -30.38 6.84 -1.97
N SER A 56 -29.37 6.22 -2.58
CA SER A 56 -29.20 6.13 -4.03
C SER A 56 -28.62 4.78 -4.43
N LEU A 57 -28.81 4.39 -5.69
CA LEU A 57 -28.22 3.15 -6.22
C LEU A 57 -26.69 3.16 -6.13
N ASP A 58 -26.07 4.33 -6.36
CA ASP A 58 -24.63 4.50 -6.28
C ASP A 58 -24.12 4.36 -4.83
N LEU A 59 -24.89 4.86 -3.85
CA LEU A 59 -24.58 4.65 -2.43
C LEU A 59 -24.66 3.17 -2.04
N ASP A 60 -25.72 2.47 -2.47
CA ASP A 60 -25.88 1.05 -2.19
C ASP A 60 -24.76 0.22 -2.84
N GLU A 61 -24.37 0.55 -4.08
CA GLU A 61 -23.21 -0.07 -4.72
C GLU A 61 -21.91 0.26 -3.96
N ALA A 62 -21.68 1.52 -3.58
CA ALA A 62 -20.49 1.91 -2.83
C ALA A 62 -20.37 1.14 -1.51
N LYS A 63 -21.47 1.00 -0.75
CA LYS A 63 -21.51 0.22 0.49
C LYS A 63 -21.18 -1.25 0.26
N TRP A 64 -21.83 -1.87 -0.73
CA TRP A 64 -21.60 -3.28 -1.03
C TRP A 64 -20.13 -3.53 -1.45
N ARG A 65 -19.59 -2.71 -2.33
CA ARG A 65 -18.19 -2.80 -2.79
C ARG A 65 -17.19 -2.53 -1.67
N LEU A 66 -17.49 -1.58 -0.80
CA LEU A 66 -16.67 -1.26 0.36
C LEU A 66 -16.63 -2.44 1.33
N ALA A 67 -17.77 -3.09 1.58
CA ALA A 67 -17.82 -4.30 2.39
C ALA A 67 -16.94 -5.42 1.81
N GLU A 68 -17.02 -5.70 0.49
CA GLU A 68 -16.16 -6.72 -0.16
C GLU A 68 -14.66 -6.42 0.05
N LEU A 69 -14.28 -5.14 -0.06
CA LEU A 69 -12.89 -4.70 0.12
C LEU A 69 -12.43 -4.82 1.59
N VAL A 70 -13.27 -4.42 2.54
CA VAL A 70 -12.99 -4.53 3.98
C VAL A 70 -12.85 -5.98 4.39
N ASP A 71 -13.72 -6.87 3.89
CA ASP A 71 -13.67 -8.30 4.18
C ASP A 71 -12.36 -8.93 3.68
N GLU A 72 -11.93 -8.60 2.46
CA GLU A 72 -10.65 -9.08 1.92
C GLU A 72 -9.47 -8.57 2.75
N LEU A 73 -9.49 -7.28 3.12
CA LEU A 73 -8.44 -6.68 3.93
C LEU A 73 -8.43 -7.23 5.36
N ALA A 74 -9.53 -7.71 5.91
CA ALA A 74 -9.61 -8.30 7.25
C ALA A 74 -8.94 -9.68 7.35
N THR A 75 -8.66 -10.33 6.22
CA THR A 75 -7.94 -11.60 6.20
C THR A 75 -6.51 -11.47 6.73
N GLU A 76 -5.94 -12.57 7.25
CA GLU A 76 -4.55 -12.58 7.76
C GLU A 76 -3.52 -12.23 6.67
N ARG A 77 -3.81 -12.61 5.42
CA ARG A 77 -2.97 -12.34 4.25
C ARG A 77 -3.84 -11.89 3.08
N PRO A 78 -4.17 -10.58 3.00
CA PRO A 78 -4.97 -10.04 1.91
C PRO A 78 -4.33 -10.29 0.55
N SER A 79 -5.13 -10.70 -0.43
CA SER A 79 -4.64 -10.95 -1.78
C SER A 79 -4.51 -9.64 -2.55
N ALA A 80 -3.29 -9.24 -2.89
CA ALA A 80 -3.04 -7.99 -3.63
C ALA A 80 -3.88 -7.85 -4.91
N PRO A 81 -4.00 -8.88 -5.78
CA PRO A 81 -4.85 -8.80 -6.97
C PRO A 81 -6.34 -8.61 -6.64
N ARG A 82 -6.85 -9.24 -5.57
CA ARG A 82 -8.25 -9.14 -5.18
C ARG A 82 -8.55 -7.75 -4.60
N VAL A 83 -7.70 -7.28 -3.68
CA VAL A 83 -7.79 -5.94 -3.10
C VAL A 83 -7.77 -4.87 -4.20
N GLN A 84 -6.84 -4.96 -5.17
CA GLN A 84 -6.80 -4.03 -6.29
C GLN A 84 -8.05 -4.12 -7.17
N SER A 85 -8.54 -5.32 -7.46
CA SER A 85 -9.77 -5.52 -8.23
C SER A 85 -10.99 -4.91 -7.54
N PHE A 86 -11.11 -5.04 -6.22
CA PHE A 86 -12.18 -4.40 -5.45
C PHE A 86 -12.01 -2.88 -5.46
N TRP A 87 -10.80 -2.35 -5.24
CA TRP A 87 -10.54 -0.92 -5.23
C TRP A 87 -10.83 -0.24 -6.58
N ILE A 88 -10.41 -0.83 -7.70
CA ILE A 88 -10.65 -0.28 -9.05
C ILE A 88 -12.16 -0.15 -9.34
N ARG A 89 -12.98 -1.05 -8.79
CA ARG A 89 -14.44 -1.01 -8.94
C ARG A 89 -15.09 -0.03 -7.96
N LEU A 90 -14.56 0.10 -6.75
CA LEU A 90 -15.09 0.99 -5.72
C LEU A 90 -14.75 2.46 -5.97
N ALA A 91 -13.51 2.77 -6.31
CA ALA A 91 -13.01 4.15 -6.35
C ALA A 91 -13.83 5.11 -7.23
N PRO A 92 -14.29 4.73 -8.44
CA PRO A 92 -15.14 5.59 -9.26
C PRO A 92 -16.49 5.89 -8.59
N VAL A 93 -17.17 4.86 -8.07
CA VAL A 93 -18.47 5.01 -7.41
C VAL A 93 -18.34 5.84 -6.14
N LEU A 94 -17.27 5.61 -5.38
CA LEU A 94 -16.97 6.39 -4.18
C LEU A 94 -16.70 7.86 -4.50
N GLY A 95 -16.08 8.17 -5.65
CA GLY A 95 -15.88 9.54 -6.11
C GLY A 95 -17.17 10.28 -6.46
N GLU A 96 -18.18 9.58 -6.93
CA GLU A 96 -19.52 10.15 -7.19
C GLU A 96 -20.28 10.40 -5.88
N VAL A 97 -20.27 9.43 -4.96
CA VAL A 97 -21.01 9.51 -3.69
C VAL A 97 -20.33 10.47 -2.70
N ARG A 98 -18.99 10.48 -2.67
CA ARG A 98 -18.17 11.25 -1.72
C ARG A 98 -16.96 11.88 -2.42
N PRO A 99 -17.16 12.98 -3.18
CA PRO A 99 -16.08 13.64 -3.93
C PRO A 99 -15.02 14.31 -3.03
N ASP A 100 -15.29 14.46 -1.74
CA ASP A 100 -14.35 14.98 -0.75
C ASP A 100 -13.26 13.97 -0.36
N ILE A 101 -13.42 12.69 -0.71
CA ILE A 101 -12.45 11.65 -0.39
C ILE A 101 -11.21 11.76 -1.28
N PRO A 102 -9.99 11.76 -0.73
CA PRO A 102 -8.76 11.85 -1.50
C PRO A 102 -8.39 10.50 -2.14
N LEU A 103 -9.11 10.10 -3.20
CA LEU A 103 -8.91 8.84 -3.92
C LEU A 103 -7.45 8.56 -4.35
N PRO A 104 -6.64 9.55 -4.80
CA PRO A 104 -5.24 9.29 -5.14
C PRO A 104 -4.40 8.86 -3.93
N ALA A 105 -4.63 9.49 -2.77
CA ALA A 105 -3.91 9.16 -1.54
C ALA A 105 -4.30 7.76 -1.05
N LEU A 106 -5.59 7.42 -1.10
CA LEU A 106 -6.06 6.07 -0.75
C LEU A 106 -5.56 5.01 -1.72
N THR A 107 -5.51 5.31 -3.01
CA THR A 107 -4.94 4.39 -4.01
C THR A 107 -3.48 4.08 -3.71
N HIS A 108 -2.70 5.10 -3.34
CA HIS A 108 -1.31 4.89 -2.93
C HIS A 108 -1.23 4.05 -1.66
N LEU A 109 -2.02 4.38 -0.64
CA LEU A 109 -2.06 3.63 0.62
C LEU A 109 -2.41 2.15 0.41
N ILE A 110 -3.41 1.85 -0.42
CA ILE A 110 -3.83 0.48 -0.75
C ILE A 110 -2.70 -0.27 -1.47
N ARG A 111 -2.03 0.36 -2.43
CA ARG A 111 -0.89 -0.27 -3.12
C ARG A 111 0.25 -0.60 -2.15
N THR A 112 0.56 0.32 -1.24
CA THR A 112 1.57 0.10 -0.20
C THR A 112 1.16 -1.01 0.75
N ALA A 113 -0.10 -1.04 1.21
CA ALA A 113 -0.63 -2.07 2.12
C ALA A 113 -0.52 -3.49 1.55
N VAL A 114 -0.66 -3.65 0.23
CA VAL A 114 -0.59 -4.97 -0.43
C VAL A 114 0.77 -5.27 -1.06
N GLY A 115 1.79 -4.44 -0.81
CA GLY A 115 3.14 -4.65 -1.33
C GLY A 115 3.25 -4.50 -2.85
N ALA A 116 2.41 -3.65 -3.46
CA ALA A 116 2.40 -3.35 -4.89
C ALA A 116 2.88 -1.91 -5.19
N ALA A 117 3.56 -1.28 -4.24
CA ALA A 117 4.09 0.08 -4.34
C ALA A 117 5.30 0.15 -5.27
#